data_AF-A0A4Y7QES4-F1
#
_entry.id   AF-A0A4Y7QES4-F1
#
_cell.length_a   1.000
_cell.length_b   1.000
_cell.length_c   1.000
_cell.angle_alpha   90.00
_cell.angle_beta   90.00
_cell.angle_gamma   90.00
#
_symmetry.space_group_name_H-M   'P 1'
#
loop_
_entity.id
_entity.type
_entity.pdbx_description
1 polymer ?
#
loop_
_entity_poly.entity_id
_entity_poly.type
_entity_poly.pdbx_seq_one_letter_code
_entity_poly.pdbx_strand_id
1 'polypeptide(L)'
;MVAFTYLSAVAAFFASVSTVYGASGITTFNDYGTQTGVACSGYKPTNSQGSNIYAAAIGDLSPVWTGPKCQGSLDPKKCNGHGGCTNCAGPACPGQGTCGKCFNIKCTGPLNGETSGKCSGKTVKVKVVDACPSEHPLNYCKTPAFGGTTPALGSCEAPGVNQFDIATSARAALSSYKYNLYIDIEGPVAC
;
A
#
# COMPACT_ATOMS: atom_id res chain seq x y z
N MET A 1 22.38 -22.98 -62.67
CA MET A 1 22.65 -22.58 -61.27
C MET A 1 21.55 -21.63 -60.84
N VAL A 2 20.64 -22.09 -59.97
CA VAL A 2 19.76 -21.21 -59.18
C VAL A 2 19.66 -21.85 -57.81
N ALA A 3 20.26 -21.19 -56.82
CA ALA A 3 20.23 -21.59 -55.42
C ALA A 3 18.95 -21.05 -54.78
N PHE A 4 18.11 -21.92 -54.22
CA PHE A 4 17.01 -21.52 -53.35
C PHE A 4 17.44 -21.75 -51.90
N THR A 5 17.92 -20.69 -51.27
CA THR A 5 17.99 -20.55 -49.81
C THR A 5 16.60 -20.13 -49.32
N TYR A 6 15.95 -20.96 -48.51
CA TYR A 6 14.85 -20.49 -47.66
C TYR A 6 15.27 -20.62 -46.21
N LEU A 7 15.50 -19.44 -45.62
CA LEU A 7 15.77 -19.21 -44.21
C LEU A 7 14.54 -19.54 -43.36
N SER A 8 14.84 -20.15 -42.23
CA SER A 8 14.02 -20.46 -41.07
C SER A 8 13.09 -19.34 -40.60
N ALA A 9 11.88 -19.71 -40.15
CA ALA A 9 11.07 -18.90 -39.25
C ALA A 9 10.72 -19.74 -38.00
N VAL A 10 11.60 -19.71 -37.00
CA VAL A 10 11.27 -20.16 -35.64
C VAL A 10 10.68 -18.95 -34.92
N ALA A 11 9.36 -18.92 -34.76
CA ALA A 11 8.69 -17.91 -33.96
C ALA A 11 8.99 -18.17 -32.47
N ALA A 12 9.88 -17.36 -31.88
CA ALA A 12 10.14 -17.36 -30.45
C ALA A 12 8.98 -16.66 -29.72
N PHE A 13 8.08 -17.43 -29.12
CA PHE A 13 7.07 -16.93 -28.20
C PHE A 13 7.74 -16.65 -26.85
N PHE A 14 8.27 -15.45 -26.65
CA PHE A 14 8.75 -15.00 -25.35
C PHE A 14 7.54 -14.72 -24.46
N ALA A 15 7.14 -15.72 -23.66
CA ALA A 15 6.25 -15.48 -22.52
C ALA A 15 6.98 -14.50 -21.58
N SER A 16 6.44 -13.30 -21.41
CA SER A 16 6.90 -12.36 -20.40
C SER A 16 6.64 -12.98 -19.02
N VAL A 17 7.66 -13.59 -18.42
CA VAL A 17 7.59 -14.07 -17.04
C VAL A 17 7.54 -12.83 -16.16
N SER A 18 6.34 -12.45 -15.71
CA SER A 18 6.19 -11.41 -14.69
C SER A 18 6.87 -11.92 -13.43
N THR A 19 7.99 -11.31 -13.05
CA THR A 19 8.66 -11.60 -11.79
C THR A 19 7.76 -11.14 -10.65
N VAL A 20 7.11 -12.08 -10.00
CA VAL A 20 6.34 -11.84 -8.78
C VAL A 20 7.32 -11.86 -7.61
N TYR A 21 7.39 -10.78 -6.84
CA TYR A 21 8.25 -10.68 -5.67
C TYR A 21 7.42 -10.94 -4.40
N GLY A 22 7.97 -11.75 -3.49
CA GLY A 22 7.44 -11.93 -2.14
C GLY A 22 8.14 -10.98 -1.19
N ALA A 23 7.39 -10.15 -0.47
CA ALA A 23 7.92 -9.23 0.53
C ALA A 23 7.11 -9.31 1.82
N SER A 24 7.72 -9.00 2.96
CA SER A 24 7.00 -8.79 4.21
C SER A 24 6.63 -7.32 4.36
N GLY A 25 5.58 -7.07 5.14
CA GLY A 25 5.14 -5.74 5.46
C GLY A 25 4.16 -5.72 6.61
N ILE A 26 3.48 -4.59 6.72
CA ILE A 26 2.41 -4.36 7.68
C ILE A 26 1.21 -3.73 6.98
N THR A 27 0.06 -3.85 7.63
CA THR A 27 -1.13 -3.14 7.19
C THR A 27 -1.84 -2.40 8.31
N THR A 28 -2.27 -1.19 7.98
CA THR A 28 -3.29 -0.42 8.69
C THR A 28 -4.61 -0.49 7.92
N PHE A 29 -5.68 -0.01 8.53
CA PHE A 29 -7.00 -0.02 7.91
C PHE A 29 -7.63 1.36 7.85
N ASN A 30 -8.20 1.69 6.70
CA ASN A 30 -8.79 2.99 6.41
C ASN A 30 -10.10 2.83 5.65
N ASP A 31 -11.06 3.72 5.92
CA ASP A 31 -12.33 3.76 5.23
C ASP A 31 -12.27 4.80 4.11
N TYR A 32 -11.95 4.33 2.91
CA TYR A 32 -11.86 5.17 1.71
C TYR A 32 -13.19 5.82 1.36
N GLY A 33 -14.33 5.22 1.74
CA GLY A 33 -15.64 5.81 1.46
C GLY A 33 -15.90 7.14 2.18
N THR A 34 -15.09 7.48 3.18
CA THR A 34 -15.18 8.75 3.92
C THR A 34 -14.30 9.85 3.34
N GLN A 35 -13.47 9.53 2.35
CA GLN A 35 -12.52 10.47 1.75
C GLN A 35 -13.14 11.20 0.56
N THR A 36 -12.70 12.43 0.34
CA THR A 36 -13.15 13.24 -0.80
C THR A 36 -12.36 12.96 -2.09
N GLY A 37 -11.23 12.25 -1.99
CA GLY A 37 -10.36 11.92 -3.12
C GLY A 37 -9.21 11.01 -2.70
N VAL A 38 -8.40 10.58 -3.67
CA VAL A 38 -7.19 9.77 -3.48
C VAL A 38 -6.06 10.32 -4.36
N ALA A 39 -4.82 10.00 -4.00
CA ALA A 39 -3.64 10.54 -4.68
C ALA A 39 -3.43 9.97 -6.08
N CYS A 40 -3.92 8.77 -6.40
CA CYS A 40 -3.81 8.20 -7.75
C CYS A 40 -4.91 8.76 -8.67
N SER A 41 -4.51 9.47 -9.72
CA SER A 41 -5.45 9.97 -10.73
C SER A 41 -6.25 8.84 -11.40
N GLY A 42 -7.54 9.10 -11.66
CA GLY A 42 -8.44 8.15 -12.32
C GLY A 42 -9.09 7.11 -11.39
N TYR A 43 -8.75 7.09 -10.10
CA TYR A 43 -9.36 6.20 -9.12
C TYR A 43 -10.33 6.94 -8.19
N LYS A 44 -11.29 6.19 -7.64
CA LYS A 44 -12.31 6.72 -6.72
C LYS A 44 -11.95 6.35 -5.27
N PRO A 45 -12.25 7.22 -4.30
CA PRO A 45 -12.14 6.94 -2.86
C PRO A 45 -13.26 5.97 -2.44
N THR A 46 -13.13 4.69 -2.80
CA THR A 46 -14.10 3.64 -2.46
C THR A 46 -13.37 2.42 -1.92
N ASN A 47 -13.95 1.77 -0.91
CA ASN A 47 -13.36 0.56 -0.30
C ASN A 47 -13.20 -0.62 -1.29
N SER A 48 -14.00 -0.62 -2.36
CA SER A 48 -13.89 -1.59 -3.47
C SER A 48 -13.39 -0.93 -4.74
N GLN A 49 -12.57 -1.67 -5.50
CA GLN A 49 -12.05 -1.31 -6.82
C GLN A 49 -12.52 -2.27 -7.92
N GLY A 50 -13.69 -2.91 -7.70
CA GLY A 50 -14.29 -3.93 -8.56
C GLY A 50 -13.75 -5.34 -8.30
N SER A 51 -14.47 -6.37 -8.77
CA SER A 51 -13.98 -7.77 -8.82
C SER A 51 -13.36 -8.33 -7.53
N ASN A 52 -13.93 -8.02 -6.36
CA ASN A 52 -13.38 -8.40 -5.03
C ASN A 52 -11.95 -7.87 -4.77
N ILE A 53 -11.62 -6.72 -5.37
CA ILE A 53 -10.37 -6.00 -5.14
C ILE A 53 -10.63 -4.86 -4.17
N TYR A 54 -9.85 -4.80 -3.11
CA TYR A 54 -9.95 -3.76 -2.09
C TYR A 54 -9.06 -2.56 -2.45
N ALA A 55 -9.48 -1.35 -2.09
CA ALA A 55 -8.60 -0.19 -2.18
C ALA A 55 -7.46 -0.29 -1.17
N ALA A 56 -6.30 0.25 -1.54
CA ALA A 56 -5.20 0.47 -0.62
C ALA A 56 -4.41 1.74 -0.97
N ALA A 57 -3.76 2.29 0.05
CA ALA A 57 -2.66 3.22 -0.07
C ALA A 57 -1.38 2.46 0.27
N ILE A 58 -0.26 2.91 -0.30
CA ILE A 58 1.05 2.36 0.00
C ILE A 58 1.96 3.46 0.53
N GLY A 59 2.77 3.14 1.54
CA GLY A 59 3.79 4.04 2.09
C GLY A 59 4.79 4.45 1.01
N ASP A 60 5.09 5.74 0.88
CA ASP A 60 6.07 6.26 -0.09
C ASP A 60 7.53 5.91 0.25
N LEU A 61 7.77 5.36 1.43
CA LEU A 61 9.03 4.75 1.87
C LEU A 61 9.05 3.21 1.72
N SER A 62 7.98 2.62 1.20
CA SER A 62 7.88 1.16 1.04
C SER A 62 8.87 0.66 -0.01
N PRO A 63 9.61 -0.43 0.24
CA PRO A 63 10.44 -1.07 -0.79
C PRO A 63 9.72 -1.41 -2.10
N VAL A 64 8.42 -1.74 -2.05
CA VAL A 64 7.61 -2.02 -3.25
C VAL A 64 6.95 -0.76 -3.86
N TRP A 65 7.23 0.43 -3.32
CA TRP A 65 6.91 1.70 -3.97
C TRP A 65 7.78 1.90 -5.22
N THR A 66 7.15 2.28 -6.33
CA THR A 66 7.85 2.69 -7.54
C THR A 66 7.54 4.16 -7.79
N GLY A 67 8.55 5.01 -7.77
CA GLY A 67 8.38 6.46 -7.91
C GLY A 67 9.22 7.24 -6.91
N PRO A 68 9.27 8.57 -7.01
CA PRO A 68 9.88 9.38 -5.97
C PRO A 68 9.04 9.32 -4.69
N LYS A 69 9.68 9.59 -3.54
CA LYS A 69 8.98 9.91 -2.31
C LYS A 69 8.02 11.09 -2.56
N CYS A 70 6.89 11.14 -1.86
CA CYS A 70 6.00 12.29 -1.95
C CYS A 70 6.70 13.57 -1.44
N GLN A 71 6.36 14.71 -2.04
CA GLN A 71 7.00 16.00 -1.77
C GLN A 71 6.36 16.70 -0.59
N GLY A 72 6.98 16.62 0.59
CA GLY A 72 6.53 17.31 1.79
C GLY A 72 7.67 17.81 2.68
N SER A 73 7.31 18.10 3.92
CA SER A 73 8.24 18.43 4.99
C SER A 73 7.56 18.19 6.33
N LEU A 74 8.30 17.66 7.30
CA LEU A 74 7.82 17.53 8.67
C LEU A 74 7.73 18.92 9.32
N ASP A 75 6.51 19.32 9.71
CA ASP A 75 6.26 20.58 10.42
C ASP A 75 5.49 20.32 11.72
N PRO A 76 6.14 20.42 12.90
CA PRO A 76 5.48 20.24 14.19
C PRO A 76 4.32 21.20 14.43
N LYS A 77 4.31 22.39 13.81
CA LYS A 77 3.24 23.38 13.98
C LYS A 77 1.91 22.92 13.40
N LYS A 78 1.93 21.92 12.51
CA LYS A 78 0.73 21.29 11.95
C LYS A 78 0.13 20.22 12.88
N CYS A 79 0.78 19.88 13.99
CA CYS A 79 0.31 18.89 14.95
C CYS A 79 -0.35 19.55 16.16
N ASN A 80 -1.38 18.91 16.72
CA ASN A 80 -2.09 19.39 17.90
C ASN A 80 -1.49 18.86 19.23
N GLY A 81 -0.38 18.12 19.17
CA GLY A 81 0.26 17.50 20.35
C GLY A 81 -0.48 16.28 20.92
N HIS A 82 -1.54 15.82 20.25
CA HIS A 82 -2.42 14.73 20.69
C HIS A 82 -2.73 13.74 19.55
N GLY A 83 -1.78 13.53 18.63
CA GLY A 83 -1.94 12.58 17.53
C GLY A 83 -2.74 13.11 16.32
N GLY A 84 -3.21 14.36 16.36
CA GLY A 84 -3.98 14.98 15.29
C GLY A 84 -3.25 16.13 14.60
N CYS A 85 -3.75 16.54 13.43
CA CYS A 85 -3.25 17.72 12.73
C CYS A 85 -4.26 18.88 12.77
N THR A 86 -3.75 20.11 12.75
CA THR A 86 -4.51 21.37 12.75
C THR A 86 -4.80 21.86 11.33
N ASN A 87 -3.88 21.63 10.40
CA ASN A 87 -4.06 21.84 8.97
C ASN A 87 -3.49 20.63 8.22
N CYS A 88 -4.37 19.69 7.93
CA CYS A 88 -4.04 18.37 7.40
C CYS A 88 -3.79 18.36 5.89
N ALA A 89 -3.40 19.50 5.30
CA ALA A 89 -3.00 19.55 3.90
C ALA A 89 -1.77 18.65 3.66
N GLY A 90 -1.89 17.76 2.69
CA GLY A 90 -0.91 16.74 2.37
C GLY A 90 0.10 17.13 1.30
N PRO A 91 1.24 16.41 1.22
CA PRO A 91 2.21 16.55 0.15
C PRO A 91 1.65 16.10 -1.20
N ALA A 92 2.21 16.65 -2.29
CA ALA A 92 1.98 16.11 -3.61
C ALA A 92 2.78 14.81 -3.79
N CYS A 93 2.21 13.81 -4.43
CA CYS A 93 2.88 12.55 -4.74
C CYS A 93 3.07 12.42 -6.26
N PRO A 94 3.98 13.18 -6.89
CA PRO A 94 4.18 13.09 -8.33
C PRO A 94 4.81 11.74 -8.71
N GLY A 95 4.40 11.16 -9.84
CA GLY A 95 5.07 9.98 -10.40
C GLY A 95 4.89 8.68 -9.59
N GLN A 96 3.71 8.47 -9.00
CA GLN A 96 3.35 7.24 -8.30
C GLN A 96 3.25 6.05 -9.27
N GLY A 97 4.39 5.47 -9.65
CA GLY A 97 4.47 4.29 -10.51
C GLY A 97 3.80 3.05 -9.92
N THR A 98 3.39 3.06 -8.65
CA THR A 98 2.60 1.99 -8.02
C THR A 98 1.08 2.17 -8.21
N CYS A 99 0.59 3.35 -8.60
CA CYS A 99 -0.84 3.57 -8.83
C CYS A 99 -1.42 2.58 -9.84
N GLY A 100 -2.58 2.02 -9.48
CA GLY A 100 -3.30 1.03 -10.28
C GLY A 100 -2.77 -0.39 -10.21
N LYS A 101 -1.59 -0.62 -9.65
CA LYS A 101 -1.03 -1.97 -9.49
C LYS A 101 -1.79 -2.74 -8.41
N CYS A 102 -1.95 -4.04 -8.63
CA CYS A 102 -2.55 -4.93 -7.66
C CYS A 102 -1.51 -5.78 -6.92
N PHE A 103 -1.81 -6.11 -5.68
CA PHE A 103 -1.00 -6.96 -4.82
C PHE A 103 -1.90 -7.98 -4.12
N ASN A 104 -1.38 -9.19 -3.96
CA ASN A 104 -1.94 -10.21 -3.11
C ASN A 104 -1.40 -9.99 -1.70
N ILE A 105 -2.28 -9.94 -0.70
CA ILE A 105 -1.95 -9.69 0.70
C ILE A 105 -2.46 -10.82 1.55
N LYS A 106 -1.62 -11.34 2.45
CA LYS A 106 -1.97 -12.39 3.39
C LYS A 106 -1.55 -12.00 4.81
N CYS A 107 -2.43 -12.19 5.78
CA CYS A 107 -2.11 -11.98 7.20
C CYS A 107 -1.11 -13.03 7.68
N THR A 108 -0.09 -12.59 8.41
CA THR A 108 0.90 -13.47 9.07
C THR A 108 0.90 -13.37 10.60
N GLY A 109 0.33 -12.30 11.16
CA GLY A 109 0.14 -12.18 12.60
C GLY A 109 -0.38 -10.81 13.04
N PRO A 110 -0.65 -10.63 14.35
CA PRO A 110 -1.02 -9.34 14.90
C PRO A 110 0.23 -8.46 15.07
N LEU A 111 0.14 -7.19 14.66
CA LEU A 111 1.21 -6.21 14.85
C LEU A 111 1.26 -5.71 16.30
N ASN A 112 0.11 -5.59 16.94
CA ASN A 112 -0.06 -4.94 18.25
C ASN A 112 -0.05 -5.93 19.43
N GLY A 113 0.58 -7.10 19.26
CA GLY A 113 0.75 -8.08 20.35
C GLY A 113 -0.54 -8.74 20.83
N GLU A 114 -1.60 -8.73 20.01
CA GLU A 114 -2.88 -9.36 20.38
C GLU A 114 -2.71 -10.87 20.62
N THR A 115 -3.22 -11.35 21.76
CA THR A 115 -3.16 -12.77 22.13
C THR A 115 -4.43 -13.54 21.76
N SER A 116 -5.45 -12.85 21.22
CA SER A 116 -6.73 -13.44 20.81
C SER A 116 -7.06 -13.07 19.37
N GLY A 117 -7.69 -13.99 18.65
CA GLY A 117 -7.92 -13.89 17.21
C GLY A 117 -6.91 -14.68 16.39
N LYS A 118 -7.10 -14.71 15.06
CA LYS A 118 -6.21 -15.41 14.13
C LYS A 118 -6.25 -14.80 12.73
N CYS A 119 -5.18 -14.98 11.98
CA CYS A 119 -5.22 -14.84 10.53
C CYS A 119 -6.20 -15.85 9.93
N SER A 120 -6.93 -15.45 8.89
CA SER A 120 -7.90 -16.33 8.22
C SER A 120 -7.23 -17.39 7.34
N GLY A 121 -5.96 -17.18 6.97
CA GLY A 121 -5.23 -17.96 5.97
C GLY A 121 -5.56 -17.58 4.52
N LYS A 122 -6.53 -16.68 4.29
CA LYS A 122 -6.92 -16.22 2.96
C LYS A 122 -5.98 -15.13 2.45
N THR A 123 -5.80 -15.12 1.13
CA THR A 123 -5.19 -14.01 0.40
C THR A 123 -6.28 -13.07 -0.09
N VAL A 124 -6.11 -11.77 0.11
CA VAL A 124 -6.95 -10.73 -0.48
C VAL A 124 -6.18 -10.01 -1.57
N LYS A 125 -6.88 -9.56 -2.62
CA LYS A 125 -6.28 -8.69 -3.63
C LYS A 125 -6.57 -7.24 -3.30
N VAL A 126 -5.54 -6.40 -3.30
CA VAL A 126 -5.67 -4.95 -3.12
C VAL A 126 -5.19 -4.25 -4.39
N LYS A 127 -5.75 -3.07 -4.68
CA LYS A 127 -5.28 -2.15 -5.72
C LYS A 127 -4.83 -0.86 -5.08
N VAL A 128 -3.62 -0.43 -5.43
CA VAL A 128 -3.09 0.85 -4.96
C VAL A 128 -3.79 1.98 -5.70
N VAL A 129 -4.60 2.74 -4.96
CA VAL A 129 -5.35 3.89 -5.46
C VAL A 129 -4.99 5.18 -4.75
N ASP A 130 -4.21 5.08 -3.68
CA ASP A 130 -3.77 6.23 -2.91
C ASP A 130 -2.31 6.06 -2.48
N ALA A 131 -1.72 7.12 -1.95
CA ALA A 131 -0.40 7.10 -1.34
C ALA A 131 -0.53 7.36 0.16
N CYS A 132 0.38 6.81 0.95
CA CYS A 132 0.48 7.09 2.37
C CYS A 132 1.82 7.80 2.63
N PRO A 133 1.88 9.14 2.57
CA PRO A 133 3.15 9.85 2.57
C PRO A 133 3.74 9.95 3.98
N SER A 134 5.04 9.72 4.13
CA SER A 134 5.78 9.91 5.39
C SER A 134 5.94 11.40 5.79
N GLU A 135 5.38 12.33 5.03
CA GLU A 135 5.45 13.76 5.33
C GLU A 135 4.06 14.39 5.32
N HIS A 136 3.02 13.56 5.35
CA HIS A 136 1.66 14.03 5.51
C HIS A 136 1.37 14.27 7.00
N PRO A 137 0.80 15.42 7.43
CA PRO A 137 0.50 15.69 8.84
C PRO A 137 -0.41 14.64 9.50
N LEU A 138 -1.41 14.12 8.78
CA LEU A 138 -2.22 12.97 9.22
C LEU A 138 -1.41 11.70 9.55
N ASN A 139 -0.15 11.62 9.16
CA ASN A 139 0.72 10.48 9.37
C ASN A 139 1.75 10.78 10.47
N TYR A 140 2.68 11.71 10.24
CA TYR A 140 3.72 11.99 11.22
C TYR A 140 3.18 12.54 12.56
N CYS A 141 2.08 13.29 12.58
CA CYS A 141 1.50 13.80 13.83
C CYS A 141 0.97 12.70 14.75
N LYS A 142 0.68 11.50 14.22
CA LYS A 142 0.28 10.33 15.01
C LYS A 142 1.44 9.73 15.80
N THR A 143 2.68 10.09 15.48
CA THR A 143 3.86 9.51 16.11
C THR A 143 4.23 10.17 17.44
N PRO A 144 4.94 9.44 18.34
CA PRO A 144 5.40 10.00 19.62
C PRO A 144 6.27 11.25 19.48
N ALA A 145 7.01 11.39 18.38
CA ALA A 145 7.84 12.57 18.11
C ALA A 145 7.01 13.87 18.00
N PHE A 146 5.70 13.76 17.75
CA PHE A 146 4.78 14.89 17.57
C PHE A 146 3.59 14.86 18.55
N GLY A 147 3.71 14.11 19.65
CA GLY A 147 2.68 14.03 20.71
C GLY A 147 1.57 13.00 20.44
N GLY A 148 1.70 12.17 19.41
CA GLY A 148 0.83 11.02 19.21
C GLY A 148 1.30 9.76 19.94
N THR A 149 0.61 8.64 19.71
CA THR A 149 0.88 7.35 20.38
C THR A 149 1.12 6.21 19.39
N THR A 150 1.02 6.46 18.09
CA THR A 150 1.17 5.43 17.05
C THR A 150 2.63 5.30 16.66
N PRO A 151 3.25 4.12 16.73
CA PRO A 151 4.62 3.95 16.24
C PRO A 151 4.79 4.38 14.78
N ALA A 152 6.03 4.72 14.38
CA ALA A 152 6.36 5.02 12.99
C ALA A 152 5.94 3.88 12.03
N LEU A 153 6.10 2.65 12.50
CA LEU A 153 5.61 1.39 11.90
C LEU A 153 4.08 1.25 11.88
N GLY A 154 3.32 2.33 11.95
CA GLY A 154 1.87 2.34 11.81
C GLY A 154 1.36 3.61 11.16
N SER A 155 2.28 4.46 10.68
CA SER A 155 1.98 5.80 10.20
C SER A 155 2.67 6.11 8.86
N CYS A 156 3.18 5.11 8.14
CA CYS A 156 3.91 5.27 6.87
C CYS A 156 5.24 6.03 6.99
N GLU A 157 5.73 6.15 8.23
CA GLU A 157 6.96 6.87 8.58
C GLU A 157 8.18 5.95 8.66
N ALA A 158 8.00 4.63 8.66
CA ALA A 158 9.09 3.66 8.84
C ALA A 158 9.83 3.41 7.51
N PRO A 159 11.10 3.82 7.36
CA PRO A 159 11.86 3.56 6.14
C PRO A 159 12.14 2.07 5.95
N GLY A 160 12.04 1.59 4.72
CA GLY A 160 12.36 0.19 4.38
C GLY A 160 11.29 -0.83 4.80
N VAL A 161 10.13 -0.37 5.28
CA VAL A 161 9.00 -1.23 5.63
C VAL A 161 7.90 -1.06 4.58
N ASN A 162 7.43 -2.16 4.01
CA ASN A 162 6.25 -2.12 3.16
C ASN A 162 5.02 -1.88 4.04
N GLN A 163 4.35 -0.74 3.86
CA GLN A 163 3.13 -0.42 4.58
C GLN A 163 1.96 -0.23 3.62
N PHE A 164 0.92 -1.04 3.81
CA PHE A 164 -0.33 -0.94 3.08
C PHE A 164 -1.45 -0.43 4.00
N ASP A 165 -2.05 0.70 3.67
CA ASP A 165 -3.27 1.15 4.33
C ASP A 165 -4.49 0.61 3.57
N ILE A 166 -5.02 -0.53 4.01
CA ILE A 166 -5.99 -1.33 3.25
C ILE A 166 -7.41 -0.91 3.63
N ALA A 167 -8.34 -0.97 2.68
CA ALA A 167 -9.76 -0.72 2.96
C ALA A 167 -10.26 -1.57 4.15
N THR A 168 -10.97 -0.94 5.10
CA THR A 168 -11.52 -1.60 6.30
C THR A 168 -12.38 -2.81 5.97
N SER A 169 -13.05 -2.83 4.82
CA SER A 169 -13.85 -3.96 4.34
C SER A 169 -13.03 -5.24 4.08
N ALA A 170 -11.71 -5.15 3.87
CA ALA A 170 -10.85 -6.31 3.70
C ALA A 170 -10.53 -7.02 5.02
N ARG A 171 -10.72 -6.36 6.15
CA ARG A 171 -10.22 -6.79 7.45
C ARG A 171 -10.72 -8.18 7.84
N ALA A 172 -12.03 -8.39 7.79
CA ALA A 172 -12.65 -9.67 8.15
C ALA A 172 -12.25 -10.81 7.20
N ALA A 173 -11.82 -10.48 5.97
CA ALA A 173 -11.28 -11.47 5.05
C ALA A 173 -9.84 -11.87 5.41
N LEU A 174 -9.04 -10.96 5.98
CA LEU A 174 -7.66 -11.19 6.37
C LEU A 174 -7.51 -11.85 7.75
N SER A 175 -8.25 -11.38 8.76
CA SER A 175 -8.09 -11.85 10.14
C SER A 175 -9.30 -11.51 11.02
N SER A 176 -9.30 -12.10 12.21
CA SER A 176 -10.19 -11.70 13.31
C SER A 176 -9.48 -10.84 14.38
N TYR A 177 -8.27 -10.36 14.11
CA TYR A 177 -7.54 -9.46 14.99
C TYR A 177 -8.16 -8.04 14.96
N LYS A 178 -8.12 -7.34 16.10
CA LYS A 178 -8.75 -6.03 16.30
C LYS A 178 -7.90 -4.86 15.86
N TYR A 179 -6.60 -5.05 15.63
CA TYR A 179 -5.67 -3.99 15.23
C TYR A 179 -4.91 -4.35 13.95
N ASN A 180 -3.74 -3.74 13.76
CA ASN A 180 -2.94 -3.83 12.55
C ASN A 180 -2.28 -5.21 12.44
N LEU A 181 -1.91 -5.59 11.22
CA LEU A 181 -1.39 -6.93 10.94
C LEU A 181 0.02 -6.87 10.38
N TYR A 182 0.82 -7.87 10.69
CA TYR A 182 1.90 -8.29 9.81
C TYR A 182 1.31 -8.99 8.58
N ILE A 183 1.91 -8.75 7.42
CA ILE A 183 1.44 -9.28 6.14
C ILE A 183 2.59 -9.81 5.28
N ASP A 184 2.26 -10.83 4.50
CA ASP A 184 3.00 -11.18 3.29
C ASP A 184 2.38 -10.47 2.10
N ILE A 185 3.24 -9.99 1.19
CA ILE A 185 2.90 -9.22 0.01
C ILE A 185 3.45 -9.97 -1.19
N GLU A 186 2.59 -10.21 -2.16
CA GLU A 186 2.95 -10.78 -3.45
C GLU A 186 2.50 -9.81 -4.56
N GLY A 187 3.45 -9.35 -5.37
CA GLY A 187 3.14 -8.56 -6.56
C GLY A 187 4.29 -7.71 -7.10
N PRO A 188 4.01 -6.85 -8.09
CA PRO A 188 2.69 -6.60 -8.68
C PRO A 188 2.07 -7.83 -9.36
N VAL A 189 0.75 -8.01 -9.23
CA VAL A 189 -0.04 -9.04 -9.92
C VAL A 189 -1.10 -8.41 -10.82
N ALA A 190 -1.68 -9.21 -11.73
CA ALA A 190 -2.84 -8.77 -12.49
C ALA A 190 -3.99 -8.40 -11.54
N CYS A 191 -4.61 -7.24 -11.78
CA CYS A 191 -5.92 -6.91 -11.27
C CYS A 191 -6.93 -7.80 -12.00
#